data_AF-A0A9P2DNM0-F1
#
_entry.id   AF-A0A9P2DNM0-F1
#
_cell.length_a   1.000
_cell.length_b   1.000
_cell.length_c   1.000
_cell.angle_alpha   90.00
_cell.angle_beta   90.00
_cell.angle_gamma   90.00
#
_symmetry.space_group_name_H-M   'P 1'
#
loop_
_entity.id
_entity.type
_entity.pdbx_description
1 polymer ?
#
loop_
_entity_poly.entity_id
_entity_poly.type
_entity_poly.pdbx_seq_one_letter_code
_entity_poly.pdbx_strand_id
1 'polypeptide(L)'
;MNISSIYNKIETEFSIINDANSLISIAVRGINHYPENFVKVILNKRSGYFDLMNMVRGKEYTVASFSEEDRAIIAVYIYGKNKLEFKDYNSNIKDEIDKAQSLEEIKTIFMLVFGERYYSFFDRRKGRIVLEKENNDRYNVLYYGKDKSVIYITKSRKLNIAAKVLCNYSLDLKHFYEIIEKLELEEDFKFVEELKKLYLFGRSDCNSID
;
A
#
# COMPACT_ATOMS: atom_id res chain seq x y z
N MET A 1 11.94 14.33 12.56
CA MET A 1 11.84 12.87 12.47
C MET A 1 13.06 12.23 13.12
N ASN A 2 12.87 11.30 14.05
CA ASN A 2 13.97 10.59 14.71
C ASN A 2 14.05 9.18 14.13
N ILE A 3 15.10 8.87 13.34
CA ILE A 3 15.25 7.55 12.71
C ILE A 3 15.26 6.41 13.75
N SER A 4 15.77 6.65 14.96
CA SER A 4 15.73 5.67 16.05
C SER A 4 14.32 5.28 16.46
N SER A 5 13.33 6.16 16.30
CA SER A 5 11.92 5.80 16.58
C SER A 5 11.36 4.82 15.55
N ILE A 6 11.82 4.90 14.29
CA ILE A 6 11.47 3.95 13.23
C ILE A 6 12.09 2.59 13.50
N TYR A 7 13.38 2.54 13.85
CA TYR A 7 14.04 1.30 14.25
C TYR A 7 13.32 0.63 15.43
N ASN A 8 12.97 1.38 16.47
CA ASN A 8 12.21 0.84 17.61
C ASN A 8 10.85 0.25 17.18
N LYS A 9 10.14 0.90 16.25
CA LYS A 9 8.89 0.36 15.69
C LYS A 9 9.13 -0.92 14.90
N ILE A 10 10.18 -0.97 14.07
CA ILE A 10 10.56 -2.17 13.32
C ILE A 10 10.83 -3.34 14.27
N GLU A 11 11.65 -3.13 15.29
CA GLU A 11 11.99 -4.16 16.29
C GLU A 11 10.76 -4.65 17.08
N THR A 12 9.79 -3.77 17.31
CA THR A 12 8.57 -4.10 18.05
C THR A 12 7.57 -4.88 17.19
N GLU A 13 7.45 -4.53 15.90
CA GLU A 13 6.37 -5.00 15.02
C GLU A 13 6.81 -6.14 14.09
N PHE A 14 8.11 -6.27 13.82
CA PHE A 14 8.67 -7.26 12.89
C PHE A 14 9.80 -8.08 13.53
N SER A 15 10.15 -9.19 12.88
CA SER A 15 11.38 -9.91 13.19
C SER A 15 12.51 -9.42 12.28
N ILE A 16 13.60 -8.96 12.88
CA ILE A 16 14.82 -8.62 12.14
C ILE A 16 15.58 -9.91 11.81
N ILE A 17 15.94 -10.06 10.55
CA ILE A 17 16.70 -11.20 10.04
C ILE A 17 18.15 -10.77 9.89
N ASN A 18 19.07 -11.63 10.33
CA ASN A 18 20.49 -11.41 10.09
C ASN A 18 20.84 -11.79 8.65
N ASP A 19 20.93 -10.80 7.76
CA ASP A 19 21.47 -10.94 6.40
C ASP A 19 22.66 -9.98 6.26
N ALA A 20 23.87 -10.56 6.22
CA ALA A 20 25.14 -9.84 6.23
C ALA A 20 25.34 -8.86 5.06
N ASN A 21 24.56 -8.99 3.99
CA ASN A 21 24.63 -8.08 2.83
C ASN A 21 23.52 -7.04 2.81
N SER A 22 22.66 -7.02 3.83
CA SER A 22 21.57 -6.05 3.97
C SER A 22 21.88 -5.04 5.07
N LEU A 23 21.41 -3.81 4.86
CA LEU A 23 21.36 -2.81 5.91
C LEU A 23 20.34 -3.21 6.99
N ILE A 24 19.18 -3.68 6.55
CA ILE A 24 18.14 -4.24 7.39
C ILE A 24 17.32 -5.23 6.58
N SER A 25 16.90 -6.31 7.23
CA SER A 25 15.98 -7.31 6.70
C SER A 25 14.89 -7.60 7.72
N ILE A 26 13.62 -7.54 7.30
CA ILE A 26 12.46 -7.74 8.17
C ILE A 26 11.54 -8.83 7.64
N ALA A 27 11.03 -9.66 8.54
CA ALA A 27 10.00 -10.66 8.29
C ALA A 27 8.81 -10.49 9.24
N VAL A 28 7.77 -11.27 8.98
CA VAL A 28 6.62 -11.44 9.88
C VAL A 28 7.12 -11.75 11.29
N ARG A 29 6.55 -11.09 12.29
CA ARG A 29 6.91 -11.28 13.70
C ARG A 29 6.82 -12.76 14.09
N GLY A 30 7.88 -13.25 14.74
CA GLY A 30 8.01 -14.64 15.16
C GLY A 30 8.70 -15.55 14.13
N ILE A 31 8.94 -15.07 12.90
CA ILE A 31 9.73 -15.78 11.89
C ILE A 31 11.11 -15.15 11.80
N ASN A 32 12.12 -15.80 12.40
CA ASN A 32 13.49 -15.31 12.48
C ASN A 32 14.52 -16.19 11.76
N HIS A 33 14.10 -17.32 11.17
CA HIS A 33 14.97 -18.21 10.41
C HIS A 33 14.32 -18.59 9.08
N TYR A 34 15.08 -18.42 7.98
CA TYR A 34 14.70 -18.81 6.62
C TYR A 34 13.26 -18.45 6.19
N PRO A 35 12.80 -17.20 6.39
CA PRO A 35 11.48 -16.82 5.92
C PRO A 35 11.38 -16.96 4.41
N GLU A 36 10.30 -17.60 3.92
CA GLU A 36 10.02 -17.62 2.49
C GLU A 36 9.79 -16.21 1.93
N ASN A 37 9.19 -15.33 2.75
CA ASN A 37 8.87 -13.96 2.37
C ASN A 37 9.45 -12.98 3.39
N PHE A 38 10.25 -12.02 2.91
CA PHE A 38 10.81 -10.96 3.73
C PHE A 38 11.13 -9.73 2.88
N VAL A 39 11.37 -8.62 3.54
CA VAL A 39 11.72 -7.35 2.90
C VAL A 39 13.09 -6.94 3.39
N LYS A 40 13.96 -6.47 2.49
CA LYS A 40 15.29 -5.99 2.86
C LYS A 40 15.69 -4.71 2.16
N VAL A 41 16.63 -3.98 2.74
CA VAL A 41 17.32 -2.85 2.09
C VAL A 41 18.77 -3.23 1.90
N ILE A 42 19.28 -3.03 0.68
CA ILE A 42 20.70 -3.27 0.35
C ILE A 42 21.32 -1.99 -0.23
N LEU A 43 22.60 -1.74 0.07
CA LEU A 43 23.36 -0.68 -0.60
C LEU A 43 23.87 -1.19 -1.95
N ASN A 44 23.39 -0.61 -3.03
CA ASN A 44 23.89 -0.86 -4.36
C ASN A 44 25.21 -0.12 -4.57
N LYS A 45 26.33 -0.84 -4.41
CA LYS A 45 27.69 -0.27 -4.51
C LYS A 45 28.01 0.38 -5.86
N ARG A 46 27.26 0.08 -6.93
CA ARG A 46 27.50 0.68 -8.26
C ARG A 46 26.83 2.04 -8.40
N SER A 47 25.59 2.16 -7.95
CA SER A 47 24.83 3.41 -8.06
C SER A 47 24.97 4.32 -6.83
N GLY A 48 25.31 3.75 -5.67
CA GLY A 48 25.26 4.43 -4.38
C GLY A 48 23.85 4.54 -3.79
N TYR A 49 22.85 3.92 -4.41
CA TYR A 49 21.46 3.93 -3.94
C TYR A 49 21.18 2.77 -2.98
N PHE A 50 20.20 2.97 -2.12
CA PHE A 50 19.62 1.98 -1.23
C PHE A 50 18.42 1.32 -1.92
N ASP A 51 18.59 0.06 -2.34
CA ASP A 51 17.55 -0.70 -3.02
C ASP A 51 16.68 -1.42 -1.99
N LEU A 52 15.38 -1.12 -2.01
CA LEU A 52 14.35 -1.85 -1.27
C LEU A 52 13.95 -3.08 -2.07
N MET A 53 14.15 -4.26 -1.49
CA MET A 53 13.88 -5.53 -2.13
C MET A 53 12.77 -6.30 -1.41
N ASN A 54 11.93 -6.94 -2.20
CA ASN A 54 10.97 -7.94 -1.75
C ASN A 54 11.50 -9.33 -2.10
N MET A 55 11.57 -10.19 -1.10
CA MET A 55 12.03 -11.56 -1.24
C MET A 55 10.83 -12.47 -1.19
N VAL A 56 10.62 -13.29 -2.21
CA VAL A 56 9.50 -14.24 -2.31
C VAL A 56 10.04 -15.58 -2.76
N ARG A 57 10.00 -16.57 -1.87
CA ARG A 57 10.47 -17.95 -2.10
C ARG A 57 11.84 -18.00 -2.76
N GLY A 58 12.79 -17.24 -2.20
CA GLY A 58 14.18 -17.17 -2.67
C GLY A 58 14.42 -16.31 -3.91
N LYS A 59 13.38 -15.69 -4.48
CA LYS A 59 13.52 -14.73 -5.59
C LYS A 59 13.54 -13.30 -5.06
N GLU A 60 14.44 -12.49 -5.60
CA GLU A 60 14.59 -11.08 -5.22
C GLU A 60 13.93 -10.17 -6.26
N TYR A 61 13.14 -9.21 -5.79
CA TYR A 61 12.48 -8.21 -6.62
C TYR A 61 12.80 -6.82 -6.08
N THR A 62 13.43 -5.97 -6.89
CA THR A 62 13.63 -4.56 -6.52
C THR A 62 12.30 -3.83 -6.64
N VAL A 63 11.86 -3.20 -5.54
CA VAL A 63 10.57 -2.52 -5.45
C VAL A 63 10.74 -1.00 -5.60
N ALA A 64 11.80 -0.45 -5.00
CA ALA A 64 12.14 0.96 -5.06
C ALA A 64 13.63 1.15 -4.76
N SER A 65 14.16 2.32 -5.11
CA SER A 65 15.54 2.72 -4.83
C SER A 65 15.55 4.13 -4.27
N PHE A 66 16.34 4.38 -3.23
CA PHE A 66 16.43 5.67 -2.54
C PHE A 66 17.88 6.14 -2.50
N SER A 67 18.12 7.43 -2.63
CA SER A 67 19.46 8.01 -2.49
C SER A 67 19.88 8.22 -1.02
N GLU A 68 18.92 8.19 -0.11
CA GLU A 68 19.12 8.47 1.32
C GLU A 68 18.77 7.22 2.14
N GLU A 69 19.64 6.87 3.09
CA GLU A 69 19.48 5.71 3.97
C GLU A 69 18.20 5.80 4.79
N ASP A 70 17.98 6.95 5.45
CA ASP A 70 16.80 7.18 6.30
C ASP A 70 15.49 6.96 5.54
N ARG A 71 15.42 7.43 4.29
CA ARG A 71 14.25 7.22 3.41
C ARG A 71 14.05 5.74 3.12
N ALA A 72 15.13 4.99 2.87
CA ALA A 72 15.06 3.56 2.62
C ALA A 72 14.59 2.78 3.87
N ILE A 73 15.04 3.17 5.06
CA ILE A 73 14.58 2.57 6.34
C ILE A 73 13.10 2.85 6.59
N ILE A 74 12.62 4.06 6.32
CA ILE A 74 11.18 4.35 6.44
C ILE A 74 10.40 3.54 5.40
N ALA A 75 10.92 3.45 4.17
CA ALA A 75 10.30 2.68 3.11
C ALA A 75 10.22 1.18 3.46
N VAL A 76 11.23 0.60 4.13
CA VAL A 76 11.17 -0.81 4.58
C VAL A 76 10.05 -1.00 5.59
N TYR A 77 9.89 -0.08 6.56
CA TYR A 77 8.81 -0.14 7.53
C TYR A 77 7.44 -0.03 6.86
N ILE A 78 7.22 1.02 6.06
CA ILE A 78 5.95 1.25 5.36
C ILE A 78 5.58 0.08 4.45
N TYR A 79 6.51 -0.38 3.63
CA TYR A 79 6.27 -1.51 2.73
C TYR A 79 6.02 -2.80 3.50
N GLY A 80 6.79 -3.05 4.56
CA GLY A 80 6.63 -4.17 5.49
C GLY A 80 5.24 -4.23 6.12
N LYS A 81 4.70 -3.09 6.59
CA LYS A 81 3.32 -3.00 7.14
C LYS A 81 2.26 -3.50 6.17
N ASN A 82 2.44 -3.25 4.86
CA ASN A 82 1.49 -3.73 3.87
C ASN A 82 1.68 -5.21 3.50
N LYS A 83 2.93 -5.67 3.50
CA LYS A 83 3.35 -6.95 2.92
C LYS A 83 3.42 -8.10 3.89
N LEU A 84 3.82 -7.83 5.12
CA LEU A 84 4.13 -8.85 6.11
C LEU A 84 3.04 -8.96 7.18
N GLU A 85 2.24 -7.91 7.38
CA GLU A 85 1.11 -7.98 8.31
C GLU A 85 -0.11 -8.61 7.66
N PHE A 86 -0.78 -9.48 8.42
CA PHE A 86 -2.08 -9.99 8.05
C PHE A 86 -3.11 -8.86 8.13
N LYS A 87 -3.79 -8.58 7.02
CA LYS A 87 -4.89 -7.62 6.99
C LYS A 87 -6.20 -8.36 7.20
N ASP A 88 -6.82 -8.13 8.35
CA ASP A 88 -8.21 -8.53 8.56
C ASP A 88 -9.12 -7.53 7.82
N TYR A 89 -9.34 -7.77 6.53
CA TYR A 89 -10.32 -6.99 5.80
C TYR A 89 -11.71 -7.40 6.30
N ASN A 90 -12.40 -6.50 7.00
CA ASN A 90 -13.73 -6.72 7.53
C ASN A 90 -14.66 -7.33 6.47
N SER A 91 -14.94 -8.64 6.61
CA SER A 91 -15.74 -9.42 5.67
C SER A 91 -17.16 -8.87 5.55
N ASN A 92 -17.68 -8.27 6.63
CA ASN A 92 -19.06 -7.78 6.68
C ASN A 92 -19.30 -6.64 5.68
N ILE A 93 -18.33 -5.71 5.52
CA ILE A 93 -18.46 -4.60 4.57
C ILE A 93 -18.49 -5.12 3.13
N LYS A 94 -17.70 -6.16 2.83
CA LYS A 94 -17.70 -6.76 1.48
C LYS A 94 -19.03 -7.46 1.19
N ASP A 95 -19.59 -8.14 2.17
CA ASP A 95 -20.90 -8.78 2.05
C ASP A 95 -22.03 -7.75 1.86
N GLU A 96 -21.96 -6.60 2.55
CA GLU A 96 -22.89 -5.48 2.35
C GLU A 96 -22.78 -4.92 0.93
N ILE A 97 -21.55 -4.71 0.41
CA ILE A 97 -21.34 -4.26 -0.97
C ILE A 97 -21.85 -5.29 -1.99
N ASP A 98 -21.67 -6.59 -1.73
CA ASP A 98 -22.16 -7.63 -2.63
C ASP A 98 -23.68 -7.70 -2.68
N LYS A 99 -24.35 -7.45 -1.54
CA LYS A 99 -25.81 -7.42 -1.43
C LYS A 99 -26.44 -6.12 -1.93
N ALA A 100 -25.66 -5.04 -2.06
CA ALA A 100 -26.16 -3.76 -2.52
C ALA A 100 -26.78 -3.86 -3.92
N GLN A 101 -27.98 -3.32 -4.07
CA GLN A 101 -28.76 -3.35 -5.32
C GLN A 101 -28.59 -2.07 -6.14
N SER A 102 -27.97 -1.03 -5.57
CA SER A 102 -27.82 0.26 -6.21
C SER A 102 -26.49 0.96 -5.86
N LEU A 103 -26.12 1.93 -6.71
CA LEU A 103 -24.99 2.81 -6.45
C LEU A 103 -25.18 3.64 -5.17
N GLU A 104 -26.41 4.05 -4.85
CA GLU A 104 -26.66 4.87 -3.66
C GLU A 104 -26.52 4.08 -2.35
N GLU A 105 -26.89 2.80 -2.36
CA GLU A 105 -26.57 1.90 -1.24
C GLU A 105 -25.06 1.79 -1.05
N ILE A 106 -24.29 1.58 -2.12
CA ILE A 106 -22.82 1.54 -2.07
C ILE A 106 -22.25 2.87 -1.55
N LYS A 107 -22.72 4.02 -2.03
CA LYS A 107 -22.27 5.33 -1.53
C LYS A 107 -22.55 5.50 -0.05
N THR A 108 -23.70 5.02 0.43
CA THR A 108 -24.07 5.08 1.85
C THR A 108 -23.11 4.24 2.70
N ILE A 109 -22.81 3.01 2.28
CA ILE A 109 -21.81 2.14 2.95
C ILE A 109 -20.45 2.86 3.01
N PHE A 110 -20.00 3.43 1.89
CA PHE A 110 -18.71 4.12 1.83
C PHE A 110 -18.65 5.36 2.71
N MET A 111 -19.73 6.16 2.77
CA MET A 111 -19.79 7.33 3.64
C MET A 111 -19.70 6.93 5.12
N LEU A 112 -20.40 5.86 5.54
CA LEU A 112 -20.38 5.36 6.91
C LEU A 112 -18.99 4.86 7.33
N VAL A 113 -18.28 4.16 6.43
CA VAL A 113 -17.00 3.51 6.75
C VAL A 113 -15.81 4.49 6.65
N PHE A 114 -15.83 5.37 5.66
CA PHE A 114 -14.65 6.15 5.24
C PHE A 114 -14.84 7.68 5.33
N GLY A 115 -16.07 8.17 5.53
CA GLY A 115 -16.39 9.58 5.34
C GLY A 115 -16.13 10.01 3.89
N GLU A 116 -15.36 11.08 3.69
CA GLU A 116 -15.01 11.57 2.33
C GLU A 116 -13.51 11.56 2.02
N ARG A 117 -12.62 11.10 2.92
CA ARG A 117 -11.18 11.38 2.79
C ARG A 117 -10.45 10.48 1.79
N TYR A 118 -10.88 9.23 1.63
CA TYR A 118 -10.07 8.18 0.99
C TYR A 118 -10.54 7.76 -0.40
N TYR A 119 -11.78 8.07 -0.76
CA TYR A 119 -12.36 7.68 -2.04
C TYR A 119 -13.06 8.86 -2.74
N SER A 120 -13.45 8.62 -3.99
CA SER A 120 -14.31 9.51 -4.74
C SER A 120 -15.12 8.72 -5.77
N PHE A 121 -16.40 9.05 -5.93
CA PHE A 121 -17.24 8.53 -7.01
C PHE A 121 -17.25 9.53 -8.16
N PHE A 122 -16.82 9.10 -9.34
CA PHE A 122 -16.83 9.79 -10.64
C PHE A 122 -15.95 11.04 -10.75
N ASP A 123 -15.70 11.73 -9.64
CA ASP A 123 -14.80 12.87 -9.60
C ASP A 123 -13.37 12.44 -9.32
N ARG A 124 -12.43 12.87 -10.16
CA ARG A 124 -11.00 12.67 -9.95
C ARG A 124 -10.47 13.63 -8.88
N ARG A 125 -10.72 13.31 -7.61
CA ARG A 125 -10.17 14.03 -6.45
C ARG A 125 -8.78 13.51 -6.11
N LYS A 126 -7.80 14.41 -6.01
CA LYS A 126 -6.39 14.07 -5.79
C LYS A 126 -6.17 13.36 -4.46
N GLY A 127 -5.23 12.42 -4.46
CA GLY A 127 -4.82 11.63 -3.31
C GLY A 127 -5.85 10.58 -2.87
N ARG A 128 -6.79 10.18 -3.74
CA ARG A 128 -7.90 9.26 -3.43
C ARG A 128 -8.01 8.12 -4.43
N ILE A 129 -8.69 7.05 -4.01
CA ILE A 129 -9.15 5.99 -4.90
C ILE A 129 -10.46 6.43 -5.56
N VAL A 130 -10.55 6.34 -6.87
CA VAL A 130 -11.67 6.87 -7.66
C VAL A 130 -12.39 5.71 -8.33
N LEU A 131 -13.72 5.69 -8.21
CA LEU A 131 -14.59 4.91 -9.09
C LEU A 131 -14.94 5.76 -10.30
N GLU A 132 -14.48 5.37 -11.47
CA GLU A 132 -14.75 6.07 -12.72
C GLU A 132 -15.77 5.27 -13.55
N LYS A 133 -16.81 5.94 -14.05
CA LYS A 133 -17.83 5.30 -14.88
C LYS A 133 -17.34 5.23 -16.33
N GLU A 134 -17.47 4.05 -16.92
CA GLU A 134 -17.31 3.81 -18.35
C GLU A 134 -18.69 3.65 -19.02
N ASN A 135 -18.68 3.42 -20.33
CA ASN A 135 -19.87 3.03 -21.09
C ASN A 135 -20.37 1.64 -20.66
N ASN A 136 -21.62 1.30 -21.01
CA ASN A 136 -22.22 -0.03 -20.80
C ASN A 136 -22.26 -0.48 -19.32
N ASP A 137 -22.47 0.47 -18.40
CA ASP A 137 -22.53 0.24 -16.95
C ASP A 137 -21.33 -0.53 -16.39
N ARG A 138 -20.15 -0.19 -16.93
CA ARG A 138 -18.85 -0.65 -16.43
C ARG A 138 -18.13 0.45 -15.68
N TYR A 139 -17.24 0.04 -14.79
CA TYR A 139 -16.54 0.92 -13.89
C TYR A 139 -15.06 0.57 -13.81
N ASN A 140 -14.23 1.60 -13.78
CA ASN A 140 -12.81 1.54 -13.48
C ASN A 140 -12.59 1.91 -12.02
N VAL A 141 -11.54 1.33 -11.43
CA VAL A 141 -11.00 1.81 -10.15
C VAL A 141 -9.58 2.27 -10.41
N LEU A 142 -9.28 3.49 -9.99
CA LEU A 142 -7.96 4.08 -10.17
C LEU A 142 -7.53 4.86 -8.93
N TYR A 143 -6.24 5.03 -8.74
CA TYR A 143 -5.71 6.04 -7.84
C TYR A 143 -5.39 7.30 -8.63
N TYR A 144 -5.86 8.45 -8.13
CA TYR A 144 -5.51 9.75 -8.69
C TYR A 144 -4.54 10.46 -7.74
N GLY A 145 -3.25 10.48 -8.09
CA GLY A 145 -2.18 10.99 -7.26
C GLY A 145 -2.20 12.50 -7.03
N LYS A 146 -1.53 12.95 -5.97
CA LYS A 146 -1.37 14.40 -5.70
C LYS A 146 -0.59 15.11 -6.81
N ASP A 147 0.34 14.38 -7.42
CA ASP A 147 1.14 14.73 -8.59
C ASP A 147 0.38 14.61 -9.92
N LYS A 148 -0.95 14.37 -9.89
CA LYS A 148 -1.82 14.11 -11.05
C LYS A 148 -1.53 12.79 -11.77
N SER A 149 -0.68 11.92 -11.22
CA SER A 149 -0.50 10.56 -11.76
C SER A 149 -1.82 9.79 -11.69
N VAL A 150 -2.08 8.94 -12.69
CA VAL A 150 -3.25 8.07 -12.73
C VAL A 150 -2.74 6.63 -12.77
N ILE A 151 -3.11 5.84 -11.77
CA ILE A 151 -2.77 4.42 -11.69
C ILE A 151 -4.07 3.62 -11.71
N TYR A 152 -4.33 2.92 -12.82
CA TYR A 152 -5.49 2.05 -12.91
C TYR A 152 -5.25 0.78 -12.09
N ILE A 153 -6.17 0.51 -11.16
CA ILE A 153 -6.15 -0.67 -10.28
C ILE A 153 -6.92 -1.82 -10.93
N THR A 154 -8.10 -1.52 -11.47
CA THR A 154 -8.88 -2.46 -12.27
C THR A 154 -9.70 -1.70 -13.30
N LYS A 155 -10.05 -2.37 -14.39
CA LYS A 155 -10.80 -1.78 -15.49
C LYS A 155 -12.04 -2.58 -15.85
N SER A 156 -13.05 -1.88 -16.35
CA SER A 156 -14.27 -2.42 -16.96
C SER A 156 -15.01 -3.49 -16.14
N ARG A 157 -15.12 -3.27 -14.83
CA ARG A 157 -15.81 -4.19 -13.90
C ARG A 157 -17.26 -3.78 -13.71
N LYS A 158 -18.12 -4.76 -13.37
CA LYS A 158 -19.49 -4.49 -12.88
C LYS A 158 -19.42 -3.72 -11.56
N LEU A 159 -20.47 -2.96 -11.24
CA LEU A 159 -20.51 -2.04 -10.10
C LEU A 159 -20.04 -2.67 -8.78
N ASN A 160 -20.65 -3.77 -8.32
CA ASN A 160 -20.32 -4.36 -7.00
C ASN A 160 -18.87 -4.89 -6.97
N ILE A 161 -18.38 -5.46 -8.08
CA ILE A 161 -16.99 -5.90 -8.19
C ILE A 161 -16.03 -4.70 -8.10
N ALA A 162 -16.31 -3.64 -8.85
CA ALA A 162 -15.51 -2.41 -8.80
C ALA A 162 -15.56 -1.77 -7.41
N ALA A 163 -16.73 -1.75 -6.76
CA ALA A 163 -16.92 -1.21 -5.42
C ALA A 163 -16.14 -2.01 -4.36
N LYS A 164 -16.07 -3.34 -4.46
CA LYS A 164 -15.20 -4.14 -3.57
C LYS A 164 -13.73 -3.79 -3.73
N VAL A 165 -13.26 -3.59 -4.96
CA VAL A 165 -11.89 -3.15 -5.22
C VAL A 165 -11.64 -1.75 -4.68
N LEU A 166 -12.56 -0.81 -4.93
CA LEU A 166 -12.55 0.54 -4.37
C LEU A 166 -12.45 0.50 -2.84
N CYS A 167 -13.22 -0.38 -2.19
CA CYS A 167 -13.27 -0.53 -0.74
C CYS A 167 -11.92 -1.01 -0.19
N ASN A 168 -11.33 -2.05 -0.79
CA ASN A 168 -10.03 -2.58 -0.38
C ASN A 168 -8.94 -1.51 -0.42
N TYR A 169 -8.85 -0.78 -1.53
CA TYR A 169 -7.83 0.26 -1.68
C TYR A 169 -8.13 1.50 -0.83
N SER A 170 -9.39 1.78 -0.52
CA SER A 170 -9.77 2.87 0.40
C SER A 170 -9.41 2.54 1.85
N LEU A 171 -9.57 1.28 2.28
CA LEU A 171 -9.07 0.79 3.57
C LEU A 171 -7.55 0.88 3.63
N ASP A 172 -6.87 0.42 2.58
CA ASP A 172 -5.41 0.49 2.52
C ASP A 172 -4.91 1.94 2.58
N LEU A 173 -5.58 2.87 1.91
CA LEU A 173 -5.24 4.28 1.97
C LEU A 173 -5.51 4.90 3.34
N LYS A 174 -6.60 4.51 4.01
CA LYS A 174 -6.89 4.91 5.40
C LYS A 174 -5.77 4.46 6.34
N HIS A 175 -5.43 3.17 6.32
CA HIS A 175 -4.34 2.62 7.14
C HIS A 175 -3.00 3.28 6.84
N PHE A 176 -2.71 3.58 5.57
CA PHE A 176 -1.51 4.32 5.22
C PHE A 176 -1.44 5.68 5.93
N TYR A 177 -2.51 6.47 5.90
CA TYR A 177 -2.51 7.77 6.57
C TYR A 177 -2.42 7.64 8.10
N GLU A 178 -3.05 6.63 8.70
CA GLU A 178 -2.90 6.35 10.14
C GLU A 178 -1.45 6.01 10.52
N ILE A 179 -0.71 5.33 9.64
CA ILE A 179 0.73 5.06 9.84
C ILE A 179 1.52 6.37 9.70
N ILE A 180 1.31 7.13 8.62
CA ILE A 180 2.02 8.39 8.36
C ILE A 180 1.84 9.41 9.49
N GLU A 181 0.63 9.54 10.03
CA GLU A 181 0.33 10.42 11.16
C GLU A 181 1.13 10.00 12.41
N LYS A 182 1.18 8.70 12.72
CA LYS A 182 1.97 8.16 13.85
C LYS A 182 3.49 8.28 13.66
N LEU A 183 3.95 8.48 12.43
CA LEU A 183 5.36 8.69 12.11
C LEU A 183 5.73 10.17 11.99
N GLU A 184 4.75 11.08 12.06
CA GLU A 184 4.95 12.53 11.95
C GLU A 184 5.66 12.94 10.63
N LEU A 185 5.30 12.28 9.52
CA LEU A 185 5.96 12.47 8.21
C LEU A 185 5.27 13.51 7.29
N GLU A 186 4.28 14.25 7.78
CA GLU A 186 3.33 15.00 6.92
C GLU A 186 3.95 16.15 6.11
N GLU A 187 5.14 16.63 6.48
CA GLU A 187 5.78 17.81 5.87
C GLU A 187 6.50 17.52 4.54
N ASP A 188 6.97 16.29 4.28
CA ASP A 188 7.58 15.91 2.99
C ASP A 188 6.56 15.27 2.06
N PHE A 189 5.75 16.10 1.41
CA PHE A 189 4.67 15.64 0.53
C PHE A 189 5.13 14.74 -0.63
N LYS A 190 6.34 14.95 -1.16
CA LYS A 190 6.85 14.14 -2.28
C LYS A 190 7.19 12.75 -1.78
N PHE A 191 7.93 12.67 -0.68
CA PHE A 191 8.30 11.39 -0.10
C PHE A 191 7.07 10.62 0.41
N VAL A 192 6.11 11.29 1.06
CA VAL A 192 4.85 10.66 1.48
C VAL A 192 4.07 10.11 0.28
N GLU A 193 4.07 10.79 -0.87
CA GLU A 193 3.42 10.28 -2.08
C GLU A 193 4.14 9.05 -2.67
N GLU A 194 5.48 9.02 -2.64
CA GLU A 194 6.28 7.85 -3.01
C GLU A 194 5.99 6.66 -2.09
N LEU A 195 6.03 6.87 -0.77
CA LEU A 195 5.69 5.87 0.25
C LEU A 195 4.26 5.34 0.09
N LYS A 196 3.31 6.20 -0.29
CA LYS A 196 1.93 5.80 -0.54
C LYS A 196 1.82 4.89 -1.75
N LYS A 197 2.47 5.24 -2.87
CA LYS A 197 2.49 4.39 -4.07
C LYS A 197 3.15 3.04 -3.77
N LEU A 198 4.23 3.06 -3.00
CA LEU A 198 4.90 1.85 -2.52
C LEU A 198 3.96 0.99 -1.64
N TYR A 199 3.24 1.60 -0.70
CA TYR A 199 2.30 0.91 0.17
C TYR A 199 1.12 0.30 -0.60
N LEU A 200 0.53 1.04 -1.53
CA LEU A 200 -0.65 0.60 -2.28
C LEU A 200 -0.31 -0.36 -3.41
N PHE A 201 0.79 -0.12 -4.13
CA PHE A 201 1.09 -0.76 -5.43
C PHE A 201 2.44 -1.46 -5.48
N GLY A 202 3.29 -1.35 -4.45
CA GLY A 202 4.54 -2.12 -4.36
C GLY A 202 4.32 -3.63 -4.32
N ARG A 203 3.06 -4.09 -4.33
CA ARG A 203 2.70 -5.47 -4.63
C ARG A 203 2.94 -5.75 -6.12
N SER A 204 4.17 -6.05 -6.49
CA SER A 204 4.45 -6.75 -7.75
C SER A 204 3.94 -8.18 -7.67
N ASP A 205 2.62 -8.33 -7.74
CA ASP A 205 1.91 -9.44 -8.37
C ASP A 205 0.94 -8.82 -9.39
N CYS A 206 1.49 -8.05 -10.33
CA CYS A 206 0.85 -7.88 -11.63
C CYS A 206 1.13 -9.14 -12.46
N ASN A 207 0.64 -10.28 -11.99
CA ASN A 207 0.16 -11.30 -12.91
C ASN A 207 -1.29 -10.91 -13.21
N SER A 208 -1.48 -10.45 -14.43
CA SER A 208 -2.73 -10.50 -15.17
C SER A 208 -3.69 -11.56 -14.64
N ILE A 209 -4.77 -11.11 -13.98
CA ILE A 209 -6.02 -11.87 -13.99
C ILE A 209 -6.67 -11.51 -15.32
N ASP A 210 -6.40 -12.35 -16.32
CA ASP A 210 -7.39 -12.63 -17.35
C ASP A 210 -8.58 -13.36 -16.70
#